data_AF-A0A2V6Z1B8-F1
#
_entry.id   AF-A0A2V6Z1B8-F1
#
_cell.length_a   1.000
_cell.length_b   1.000
_cell.length_c   1.000
_cell.angle_alpha   90.00
_cell.angle_beta   90.00
_cell.angle_gamma   90.00
#
_symmetry.space_group_name_H-M   'P 1'
#
loop_
_entity.id
_entity.type
_entity.pdbx_description
1 polymer ?
#
loop_
_entity_poly.entity_id
_entity_poly.type
_entity_poly.pdbx_seq_one_letter_code
_entity_poly.pdbx_strand_id
1 'polypeptide(L)'
;MPARGGRDYITRLREQPAEVWLGGERVKDVTAHPALRNGVHSLAALYEMQHDPILRETMTYRSPTSGERVGLSFITPQTTQDLERRRDMMAHWARATCGMMGRTPDFLNVSLMAMAAAGDYFAQNRPAFKDHIRRYYEYVREHDLTLTHTL
;
A
#
# COMPACT_ATOMS: atom_id res chain seq x y z
N MET A 1 15.16 -2.71 2.62
CA MET A 1 13.99 -3.24 1.89
C MET A 1 12.88 -2.20 1.90
N PRO A 2 12.47 -1.67 0.73
CA PRO A 2 11.35 -0.75 0.53
C PRO A 2 10.01 -1.25 1.02
N ALA A 3 9.73 -2.56 0.88
CA ALA A 3 8.53 -3.15 1.47
C ALA A 3 8.55 -2.93 2.99
N ARG A 4 7.54 -2.23 3.50
CA ARG A 4 7.49 -1.72 4.86
C ARG A 4 7.18 -2.85 5.84
N GLY A 5 7.83 -2.83 7.01
CA GLY A 5 7.51 -3.71 8.14
C GLY A 5 6.40 -3.13 9.03
N GLY A 6 5.77 -3.97 9.84
CA GLY A 6 4.67 -3.55 10.70
C GLY A 6 5.08 -2.48 11.72
N ARG A 7 6.29 -2.61 12.29
CA ARG A 7 6.83 -1.62 13.22
C ARG A 7 7.01 -0.25 12.55
N ASP A 8 7.54 -0.23 11.33
CA ASP A 8 7.81 1.01 10.61
C ASP A 8 6.52 1.72 10.21
N TYR A 9 5.46 0.96 9.91
CA TYR A 9 4.11 1.52 9.71
C TYR A 9 3.61 2.26 10.96
N ILE A 10 3.70 1.64 12.14
CA ILE A 10 3.26 2.25 13.41
C ILE A 10 4.13 3.47 13.75
N THR A 11 5.46 3.36 13.62
CA THR A 11 6.39 4.47 13.85
C THR A 11 6.05 5.66 12.97
N ARG A 12 5.81 5.43 11.68
CA ARG A 12 5.45 6.50 10.74
C ARG A 12 4.13 7.21 11.10
N LEU A 13 3.15 6.49 11.65
CA LEU A 13 1.91 7.13 12.12
C LEU A 13 2.14 8.04 13.33
N ARG A 14 3.09 7.70 14.21
CA ARG A 14 3.47 8.54 15.36
C ARG A 14 4.30 9.75 14.95
N GLU A 15 5.23 9.56 14.02
CA GLU A 15 6.18 10.60 13.61
C GLU A 15 5.57 11.65 12.69
N GLN A 16 4.55 11.29 11.89
CA GLN A 16 3.82 12.28 11.09
C GLN A 16 2.31 12.09 11.33
N PRO A 17 1.82 12.61 12.47
CA PRO A 17 0.44 12.44 12.90
C PRO A 17 -0.50 13.26 12.01
N ALA A 18 -1.66 12.69 11.72
CA ALA A 18 -2.78 13.42 11.14
C ALA A 18 -3.68 14.00 12.24
N GLU A 19 -4.40 15.08 11.92
CA GLU A 19 -5.47 15.55 12.77
C GLU A 19 -6.70 14.65 12.61
N VAL A 20 -7.02 13.89 13.66
CA VAL A 20 -8.12 12.93 13.66
C VAL A 20 -9.09 13.27 14.79
N TRP A 21 -10.37 13.32 14.46
CA TRP A 21 -11.46 13.54 15.40
C TRP A 21 -12.39 12.33 15.41
N LEU A 22 -12.77 11.87 16.61
CA LEU A 22 -13.65 10.73 16.80
C LEU A 22 -14.63 11.03 17.93
N GLY A 23 -15.94 10.92 17.66
CA GLY A 23 -16.95 11.19 18.68
C GLY A 23 -16.95 12.63 19.22
N GLY A 24 -16.47 13.60 18.44
CA GLY A 24 -16.32 15.00 18.88
C GLY A 24 -15.04 15.30 19.65
N GLU A 25 -14.19 14.30 19.90
CA GLU A 25 -12.91 14.48 20.60
C GLU A 25 -11.72 14.34 19.64
N ARG A 26 -10.68 15.16 19.85
CA ARG A 26 -9.44 15.06 19.11
C ARG A 26 -8.62 13.87 19.60
N VAL A 27 -8.31 12.96 18.68
CA VAL A 27 -7.42 11.82 18.93
C VAL A 27 -5.96 12.28 18.90
N LYS A 28 -5.26 12.15 20.03
CA LYS A 28 -3.84 12.56 20.16
C LYS A 28 -2.87 11.58 19.50
N ASP A 29 -3.15 10.28 19.57
CA ASP A 29 -2.32 9.22 18.99
C ASP A 29 -3.22 8.08 18.50
N VAL A 30 -3.34 7.96 17.18
CA VAL A 30 -4.14 6.91 16.53
C VAL A 30 -3.61 5.50 16.79
N THR A 31 -2.31 5.37 17.11
CA THR A 31 -1.67 4.07 17.39
C THR A 31 -1.98 3.55 18.79
N ALA A 32 -2.36 4.44 19.72
CA ALA A 32 -2.68 4.10 21.10
C ALA A 32 -4.17 4.24 21.45
N HIS A 33 -4.94 5.01 20.67
CA HIS A 33 -6.34 5.28 20.94
C HIS A 33 -7.18 3.99 20.99
N PRO A 34 -7.99 3.74 22.05
CA PRO A 34 -8.69 2.47 22.24
C PRO A 34 -9.56 2.04 21.06
N ALA A 35 -10.24 2.99 20.40
CA ALA A 35 -11.10 2.69 19.24
C ALA A 35 -10.34 2.41 17.93
N LEU A 36 -9.05 2.75 17.83
CA LEU A 36 -8.30 2.72 16.56
C LEU A 36 -7.10 1.76 16.60
N ARG A 37 -6.45 1.60 17.76
CA ARG A 37 -5.19 0.84 17.90
C ARG A 37 -5.26 -0.57 17.31
N ASN A 38 -6.40 -1.25 17.46
CA ASN A 38 -6.54 -2.62 16.95
C ASN A 38 -6.56 -2.65 15.42
N GLY A 39 -7.18 -1.65 14.77
CA GLY A 39 -7.14 -1.50 13.32
C GLY A 39 -5.73 -1.17 12.83
N VAL A 40 -5.02 -0.29 13.55
CA VAL A 40 -3.60 0.02 13.28
C VAL A 40 -2.74 -1.23 13.37
N HIS A 41 -2.85 -2.01 14.45
CA HIS A 41 -2.10 -3.26 14.61
C HIS A 41 -2.46 -4.32 13.57
N SER A 42 -3.73 -4.41 13.17
CA SER A 42 -4.16 -5.32 12.11
C SER A 42 -3.50 -4.96 10.78
N LEU A 43 -3.44 -3.67 10.43
CA LEU A 43 -2.74 -3.24 9.22
C LEU A 43 -1.22 -3.42 9.32
N ALA A 44 -0.63 -3.15 10.48
CA ALA A 44 0.78 -3.43 10.73
C ALA A 44 1.13 -4.91 10.52
N ALA A 45 0.26 -5.83 10.94
CA ALA A 45 0.47 -7.27 10.74
C ALA A 45 0.49 -7.65 9.25
N LEU A 46 -0.28 -6.96 8.40
CA LEU A 46 -0.26 -7.17 6.94
C LEU A 46 1.06 -6.70 6.31
N TYR A 47 1.60 -5.57 6.78
CA TYR A 47 2.93 -5.13 6.38
C TYR A 47 4.01 -6.11 6.84
N GLU A 48 3.92 -6.59 8.08
CA GLU A 48 4.85 -7.58 8.62
C GLU A 48 4.84 -8.89 7.82
N MET A 49 3.67 -9.32 7.33
CA MET A 49 3.52 -10.50 6.48
C MET A 49 4.40 -10.46 5.22
N GLN A 50 4.74 -9.27 4.70
CA GLN A 50 5.63 -9.15 3.54
C GLN A 50 7.07 -9.61 3.84
N HIS A 51 7.44 -9.69 5.11
CA HIS A 51 8.76 -10.09 5.60
C HIS A 51 8.82 -11.53 6.09
N ASP A 52 7.68 -12.22 6.16
CA ASP A 52 7.63 -13.65 6.49
C ASP A 52 8.48 -14.44 5.48
N PRO A 53 9.53 -15.16 5.91
CA PRO A 53 10.42 -15.90 5.01
C PRO A 53 9.70 -16.88 4.09
N ILE A 54 8.57 -17.44 4.52
CA ILE A 54 7.77 -18.41 3.76
C ILE A 54 6.92 -17.70 2.70
N LEU A 55 6.37 -16.54 3.02
CA LEU A 55 5.45 -15.81 2.15
C LEU A 55 6.15 -14.76 1.28
N ARG A 56 7.37 -14.35 1.61
CA ARG A 56 8.08 -13.21 1.00
C ARG A 56 8.07 -13.22 -0.52
N GLU A 57 8.27 -14.36 -1.17
CA GLU A 57 8.28 -14.46 -2.64
C GLU A 57 6.89 -14.27 -3.26
N THR A 58 5.83 -14.67 -2.56
CA THR A 58 4.45 -14.43 -2.97
C THR A 58 4.01 -13.01 -2.64
N MET A 59 4.54 -12.41 -1.56
CA MET A 59 4.13 -11.08 -1.09
C MET A 59 4.87 -9.93 -1.78
N THR A 60 6.03 -10.19 -2.39
CA THR A 60 6.93 -9.14 -2.91
C THR A 60 7.50 -9.47 -4.28
N TYR A 61 8.05 -8.46 -4.96
CA TYR A 61 8.86 -8.62 -6.15
C TYR A 61 10.00 -7.61 -6.17
N ARG A 62 10.96 -7.78 -7.08
CA ARG A 62 12.03 -6.80 -7.29
C ARG A 62 11.51 -5.59 -8.06
N SER A 63 11.68 -4.41 -7.47
CA SER A 63 11.36 -3.15 -8.12
C SER A 63 12.17 -3.01 -9.42
N PRO A 64 11.54 -2.58 -10.52
CA PRO A 64 12.24 -2.34 -11.77
C PRO A 64 13.18 -1.12 -11.72
N THR A 65 13.04 -0.22 -10.73
CA THR A 65 13.87 1.00 -10.65
C THR A 65 14.94 0.90 -9.56
N SER A 66 14.64 0.32 -8.40
CA SER A 66 15.61 0.19 -7.30
C SER A 66 16.25 -1.20 -7.19
N GLY A 67 15.69 -2.24 -7.82
CA GLY A 67 16.14 -3.64 -7.68
C GLY A 67 15.85 -4.29 -6.31
N GLU A 68 15.45 -3.48 -5.35
CA GLU A 68 15.04 -3.86 -4.01
C GLU A 68 13.63 -4.51 -4.00
N ARG A 69 13.26 -5.18 -2.90
CA ARG A 69 11.94 -5.81 -2.78
C ARG A 69 10.84 -4.81 -2.37
N VAL A 70 9.76 -4.79 -3.15
CA VAL A 70 8.55 -3.98 -2.94
C VAL A 70 7.31 -4.88 -2.91
N GLY A 71 6.21 -4.42 -2.33
CA GLY A 71 4.96 -5.18 -2.24
C GLY A 71 4.40 -5.57 -3.61
N LEU A 72 3.95 -6.82 -3.78
CA LEU A 72 3.51 -7.35 -5.07
C LEU A 72 2.23 -6.69 -5.59
N SER A 73 1.39 -6.10 -4.73
CA SER A 73 0.19 -5.36 -5.16
C SER A 73 0.50 -4.18 -6.09
N PHE A 74 1.73 -3.67 -6.07
CA PHE A 74 2.20 -2.64 -6.99
C PHE A 74 2.56 -3.14 -8.39
N ILE A 75 2.64 -4.45 -8.64
CA ILE A 75 3.06 -4.97 -9.96
C ILE A 75 2.15 -4.42 -11.07
N THR A 76 2.75 -3.98 -12.17
CA THR A 76 2.05 -3.71 -13.44
C THR A 76 1.99 -5.02 -14.22
N PRO A 77 0.86 -5.74 -14.26
CA PRO A 77 0.79 -7.05 -14.90
C PRO A 77 1.05 -6.92 -16.40
N GLN A 78 1.91 -7.77 -16.96
CA GLN A 78 2.14 -7.86 -18.41
C GLN A 78 1.72 -9.23 -18.97
N THR A 79 1.44 -10.19 -18.07
CA THR A 79 1.06 -11.56 -18.40
C THR A 79 -0.09 -12.05 -17.52
N THR A 80 -0.75 -13.14 -17.92
CA THR A 80 -1.74 -13.84 -17.07
C THR A 80 -1.12 -14.29 -15.75
N GLN A 81 0.14 -14.73 -15.77
CA GLN A 81 0.84 -15.16 -14.57
C GLN A 81 1.05 -14.01 -13.58
N ASP A 82 1.26 -12.77 -14.04
CA ASP A 82 1.32 -11.61 -13.15
C ASP A 82 -0.03 -11.33 -12.47
N LEU A 83 -1.14 -11.55 -13.18
CA LEU A 83 -2.48 -11.42 -12.60
C LEU A 83 -2.72 -12.48 -11.51
N GLU A 84 -2.30 -13.72 -11.75
CA GLU A 84 -2.39 -14.80 -10.77
C GLU A 84 -1.54 -14.51 -9.54
N ARG A 85 -0.28 -14.11 -9.74
CA ARG A 85 0.63 -13.73 -8.64
C ARG A 85 0.04 -12.60 -7.79
N ARG A 86 -0.48 -11.54 -8.43
CA ARG A 86 -1.13 -10.44 -7.72
C ARG A 86 -2.37 -10.90 -6.96
N ARG A 87 -3.22 -11.73 -7.56
CA ARG A 87 -4.40 -12.33 -6.90
C ARG A 87 -3.98 -13.10 -5.65
N ASP A 88 -2.95 -13.92 -5.74
CA ASP A 88 -2.51 -14.76 -4.63
C ASP A 88 -1.99 -13.92 -3.46
N MET A 89 -1.21 -12.87 -3.73
CA MET A 89 -0.80 -11.90 -2.71
C MET A 89 -1.98 -11.19 -2.04
N MET A 90 -2.91 -10.65 -2.83
CA MET A 90 -4.11 -9.99 -2.28
C MET A 90 -4.95 -10.98 -1.45
N ALA A 91 -5.02 -12.25 -1.86
CA ALA A 91 -5.72 -13.29 -1.12
C ALA A 91 -5.07 -13.61 0.23
N HIS A 92 -3.75 -13.46 0.39
CA HIS A 92 -3.10 -13.59 1.70
C HIS A 92 -3.60 -12.53 2.68
N TRP A 93 -3.61 -11.25 2.26
CA TRP A 93 -4.13 -10.16 3.10
C TRP A 93 -5.64 -10.29 3.38
N ALA A 94 -6.43 -10.68 2.38
CA ALA A 94 -7.85 -10.93 2.57
C ALA A 94 -8.10 -12.05 3.60
N ARG A 95 -7.40 -13.18 3.49
CA ARG A 95 -7.54 -14.30 4.45
C ARG A 95 -7.10 -13.91 5.85
N ALA A 96 -6.00 -13.18 5.99
CA ALA A 96 -5.48 -12.71 7.28
C ALA A 96 -6.47 -11.81 8.04
N THR A 97 -7.32 -11.10 7.30
CA THR A 97 -8.36 -10.22 7.86
C THR A 97 -9.76 -10.83 7.84
N CYS A 98 -9.87 -12.11 7.49
CA CYS A 98 -11.15 -12.79 7.25
C CYS A 98 -12.06 -12.05 6.25
N GLY A 99 -11.47 -11.29 5.32
CA GLY A 99 -12.18 -10.44 4.35
C GLY A 99 -12.80 -9.18 4.95
N MET A 100 -12.62 -8.90 6.24
CA MET A 100 -13.31 -7.80 6.93
C MET A 100 -12.64 -6.43 6.71
N MET A 101 -11.36 -6.39 6.33
CA MET A 101 -10.66 -5.15 6.01
C MET A 101 -10.69 -4.91 4.49
N GLY A 102 -11.78 -4.34 3.96
CA GLY A 102 -11.93 -4.08 2.52
C GLY A 102 -11.13 -2.88 1.97
N ARG A 103 -10.34 -2.20 2.80
CA ARG A 103 -9.58 -0.98 2.46
C ARG A 103 -8.10 -1.09 2.84
N THR A 104 -7.55 -2.29 2.77
CA THR A 104 -6.11 -2.53 2.92
C THR A 104 -5.32 -1.87 1.78
N PRO A 105 -4.01 -1.58 1.97
CA PRO A 105 -3.20 -0.79 1.03
C PRO A 105 -3.21 -1.32 -0.41
N ASP A 106 -3.27 -2.64 -0.60
CA ASP A 106 -3.26 -3.32 -1.89
C ASP A 106 -4.37 -2.84 -2.82
N PHE A 107 -5.52 -2.43 -2.25
CA PHE A 107 -6.62 -1.84 -3.01
C PHE A 107 -6.19 -0.60 -3.81
N LEU A 108 -5.57 0.39 -3.16
CA LEU A 108 -5.16 1.62 -3.86
C LEU A 108 -3.81 1.50 -4.57
N ASN A 109 -2.97 0.54 -4.16
CA ASN A 109 -1.75 0.22 -4.91
C ASN A 109 -2.10 -0.17 -6.36
N VAL A 110 -3.17 -0.96 -6.54
CA VAL A 110 -3.67 -1.35 -7.87
C VAL A 110 -4.24 -0.15 -8.63
N SER A 111 -5.06 0.68 -7.98
CA SER A 111 -5.63 1.87 -8.64
C SER A 111 -4.54 2.85 -9.08
N LEU A 112 -3.57 3.14 -8.22
CA LEU A 112 -2.47 4.05 -8.53
C LEU A 112 -1.57 3.50 -9.64
N MET A 113 -1.25 2.20 -9.59
CA MET A 113 -0.54 1.52 -10.66
C MET A 113 -1.28 1.66 -12.00
N ALA A 114 -2.60 1.43 -12.02
CA ALA A 114 -3.41 1.56 -13.23
C ALA A 114 -3.41 3.00 -13.78
N MET A 115 -3.51 4.00 -12.91
CA MET A 115 -3.40 5.41 -13.30
C MET A 115 -2.02 5.73 -13.90
N ALA A 116 -0.94 5.21 -13.31
CA ALA A 116 0.41 5.42 -13.83
C ALA A 116 0.67 4.70 -15.17
N ALA A 117 0.13 3.49 -15.33
CA ALA A 117 0.14 2.76 -16.59
C ALA A 117 -0.63 3.52 -17.68
N ALA A 118 -1.76 4.14 -17.32
CA ALA A 118 -2.56 4.99 -18.18
C ALA A 118 -2.03 6.43 -18.32
N GLY A 119 -0.73 6.67 -18.10
CA GLY A 119 -0.15 8.02 -18.09
C GLY A 119 -0.44 8.86 -19.34
N ASP A 120 -0.62 8.25 -20.52
CA ASP A 120 -1.01 8.94 -21.75
C ASP A 120 -2.41 9.56 -21.70
N TYR A 121 -3.34 8.97 -20.92
CA TYR A 121 -4.64 9.57 -20.66
C TYR A 121 -4.49 10.91 -19.92
N PHE A 122 -3.62 10.97 -18.91
CA PHE A 122 -3.36 12.19 -18.15
C PHE A 122 -2.62 13.27 -18.96
N ALA A 123 -1.82 12.85 -19.95
CA ALA A 123 -1.12 13.77 -20.84
C ALA A 123 -2.05 14.64 -21.71
N GLN A 124 -3.30 14.21 -21.94
CA GLN A 124 -4.27 14.91 -22.78
C GLN A 124 -4.62 16.31 -22.27
N ASN A 125 -4.59 16.51 -20.95
CA ASN A 125 -4.79 17.83 -20.34
C ASN A 125 -3.48 18.64 -20.33
N ARG A 126 -2.42 18.08 -19.72
CA ARG A 126 -1.07 18.66 -19.73
C ARG A 126 -0.04 17.55 -19.91
N PRO A 127 0.90 17.66 -20.87
CA PRO A 127 1.89 16.61 -21.13
C PRO A 127 2.66 16.15 -19.88
N ALA A 128 3.00 17.10 -18.98
CA ALA A 128 3.72 16.81 -17.74
C ALA A 128 2.99 15.85 -16.79
N PHE A 129 1.66 15.74 -16.85
CA PHE A 129 0.89 14.91 -15.93
C PHE A 129 1.17 13.40 -16.09
N LYS A 130 1.58 12.96 -17.28
CA LYS A 130 2.09 11.60 -17.51
C LYS A 130 3.27 11.28 -16.60
N ASP A 131 4.23 12.19 -16.52
CA ASP A 131 5.42 11.99 -15.69
C ASP A 131 5.09 12.16 -14.21
N HIS A 132 4.16 13.05 -13.87
CA HIS A 132 3.74 13.26 -12.48
C HIS A 132 3.13 12.00 -11.87
N ILE A 133 2.19 11.37 -12.59
CA ILE A 133 1.53 10.16 -12.07
C ILE A 133 2.50 8.97 -11.99
N ARG A 134 3.42 8.84 -12.95
CA ARG A 134 4.46 7.80 -12.93
C ARG A 134 5.43 7.98 -11.77
N ARG A 135 5.94 9.21 -11.55
CA ARG A 135 6.81 9.52 -10.41
C ARG A 135 6.10 9.32 -9.08
N TYR A 136 4.82 9.67 -8.98
CA TYR A 136 4.06 9.46 -7.75
C TYR A 136 3.81 7.98 -7.45
N TYR A 137 3.45 7.18 -8.46
CA TYR A 137 3.36 5.73 -8.32
C TYR A 137 4.68 5.11 -7.88
N GLU A 138 5.80 5.49 -8.50
CA GLU A 138 7.13 5.01 -8.09
C GLU A 138 7.44 5.41 -6.65
N TYR A 139 7.23 6.68 -6.28
CA TYR A 139 7.43 7.15 -4.92
C TYR A 139 6.62 6.35 -3.90
N VAL A 140 5.33 6.11 -4.18
CA VAL A 140 4.45 5.33 -3.29
C VAL A 140 4.90 3.88 -3.18
N ARG A 141 5.33 3.25 -4.29
CA ARG A 141 5.85 1.88 -4.30
C ARG A 141 7.16 1.74 -3.51
N GLU A 142 8.12 2.64 -3.74
CA GLU A 142 9.44 2.58 -3.10
C GLU A 142 9.40 2.96 -1.61
N HIS A 143 8.31 3.56 -1.13
CA HIS A 143 8.11 3.87 0.30
C HIS A 143 6.97 3.06 0.93
N ASP A 144 6.33 2.17 0.16
CA ASP A 144 5.22 1.31 0.54
C ASP A 144 4.14 2.06 1.34
N LEU A 145 3.69 3.20 0.80
CA LEU A 145 2.76 4.11 1.48
C LEU A 145 1.33 3.56 1.47
N THR A 146 0.65 3.62 2.61
CA THR A 146 -0.80 3.40 2.68
C THR A 146 -1.54 4.62 2.13
N LEU A 147 -2.31 4.44 1.06
CA LEU A 147 -3.15 5.49 0.51
C LEU A 147 -4.63 5.26 0.85
N THR A 148 -5.42 6.34 0.82
CA THR A 148 -6.89 6.30 0.70
C THR A 148 -7.33 7.30 -0.37
N HIS A 149 -8.62 7.29 -0.74
CA HIS A 149 -9.21 8.27 -1.64
C HIS A 149 -10.51 8.79 -1.06
N THR A 150 -10.85 10.01 -1.46
CA THR A 150 -12.13 10.66 -1.24
C THR A 150 -12.56 11.17 -2.61
N LEU A 151 -13.79 10.84 -3.03
CA LEU A 151 -14.34 11.18 -4.34
C LEU A 151 -15.46 12.21 -4.19
#